data_AF-A0A949B122-F1
#
_entry.id   AF-A0A949B122-F1
#
_cell.length_a   1.000
_cell.length_b   1.000
_cell.length_c   1.000
_cell.angle_alpha   90.00
_cell.angle_beta   90.00
_cell.angle_gamma   90.00
#
_symmetry.space_group_name_H-M   'P 1'
#
loop_
_entity.id
_entity.type
_entity.pdbx_description
1 polymer ?
#
loop_
_entity_poly.entity_id
_entity_poly.type
_entity_poly.pdbx_seq_one_letter_code
_entity_poly.pdbx_strand_id
1 'polypeptide(L)'
;STSGIGYLRFHGRNGKCWWEHEKAYQRYDYMYSQDELQEWIPRIKEINNNTKKSFIYFNNHYKAKAAKSALMFLDLLKSSNIATSQN
;
A
#
# COMPACT_ATOMS: atom_id res chain seq x y z
N SER A 1 19.84 -6.87 -1.99
CA SER A 1 19.17 -5.87 -1.15
C SER A 1 20.09 -4.68 -0.96
N THR A 2 19.63 -3.44 -1.19
CA THR A 2 20.44 -2.21 -1.08
C THR A 2 20.45 -1.62 0.33
N SER A 3 19.65 -2.16 1.26
CA SER A 3 19.60 -1.80 2.69
C SER A 3 18.90 -2.92 3.48
N GLY A 4 19.04 -2.95 4.81
CA GLY A 4 18.26 -3.84 5.69
C GLY A 4 16.78 -3.46 5.82
N ILE A 5 16.28 -2.49 5.06
CA ILE A 5 14.93 -1.92 5.17
C ILE A 5 14.15 -2.10 3.86
N GLY A 6 12.92 -2.60 3.95
CA GLY A 6 11.93 -2.58 2.87
C GLY A 6 11.08 -1.31 2.92
N TYR A 7 10.77 -0.73 1.76
CA TYR A 7 9.91 0.46 1.66
C TYR A 7 8.90 0.29 0.52
N LEU A 8 7.61 0.34 0.85
CA LEU A 8 6.50 0.26 -0.11
C LEU A 8 5.63 1.50 -0.01
N ARG A 9 5.27 2.07 -1.17
CA ARG A 9 4.37 3.22 -1.26
C ARG A 9 3.26 2.99 -2.28
N PHE A 10 2.02 2.96 -1.82
CA PHE A 10 0.82 2.71 -2.61
C PHE A 10 0.24 4.03 -3.10
N HIS A 11 0.26 4.28 -4.41
CA HIS A 11 -0.22 5.54 -4.98
C HIS A 11 -1.65 5.48 -5.53
N GLY A 12 -2.29 4.31 -5.51
CA GLY A 12 -3.49 4.02 -6.29
C GLY A 12 -3.17 3.33 -7.61
N ARG A 13 -4.18 2.73 -8.26
CA ARG A 13 -4.06 2.11 -9.59
C ARG A 13 -4.87 2.89 -10.65
N ASN A 14 -5.02 4.21 -10.49
CA ASN A 14 -5.74 5.04 -11.46
C ASN A 14 -4.88 5.30 -12.72
N GLY A 15 -4.68 4.27 -13.54
CA GLY A 15 -3.85 4.31 -14.74
C GLY A 15 -4.39 5.26 -15.81
N LYS A 16 -5.72 5.41 -15.90
CA LYS A 16 -6.37 6.32 -16.86
C LYS A 16 -6.05 7.79 -16.56
N CYS A 17 -6.01 8.17 -15.29
CA CYS A 17 -5.70 9.54 -14.90
C CYS A 17 -4.21 9.81 -14.67
N TRP A 18 -3.34 8.80 -14.80
CA TRP A 18 -1.94 8.92 -14.39
C TRP A 18 -1.16 9.96 -15.20
N TRP A 19 -1.41 9.99 -16.51
CA TRP A 19 -0.81 10.94 -17.45
C TRP A 19 -1.80 12.00 -17.94
N GLU A 20 -3.06 11.62 -18.14
CA GLU A 20 -4.13 12.50 -18.65
C GLU A 20 -5.17 12.75 -17.56
N HIS A 21 -5.16 13.94 -16.98
CA HIS A 21 -6.10 14.35 -15.94
C HIS A 21 -6.34 15.86 -16.03
N GLU A 22 -7.58 16.27 -15.77
CA GLU A 22 -7.92 17.69 -15.67
C GLU A 22 -7.36 18.32 -14.39
N LYS A 23 -7.24 17.52 -13.32
CA LYS A 23 -6.73 17.98 -12.01
C LYS A 23 -5.75 16.98 -11.42
N ALA A 24 -4.60 17.46 -10.94
CA ALA A 24 -3.47 16.63 -10.50
C ALA A 24 -3.84 15.59 -9.41
N TYR A 25 -4.82 15.89 -8.56
CA TYR A 25 -5.26 14.97 -7.51
C TYR A 25 -5.95 13.70 -8.04
N GLN A 26 -6.46 13.70 -9.27
CA GLN A 26 -7.21 12.57 -9.84
C GLN A 26 -6.35 11.30 -9.92
N ARG A 27 -5.02 11.43 -10.06
CA ARG A 27 -4.06 10.31 -9.99
C ARG A 27 -4.14 9.53 -8.67
N TYR A 28 -4.43 10.24 -7.58
CA TYR A 28 -4.48 9.71 -6.22
C TYR A 28 -5.91 9.42 -5.74
N ASP A 29 -6.93 9.66 -6.57
CA ASP A 29 -8.32 9.34 -6.28
C ASP A 29 -8.61 7.85 -6.53
N TYR A 30 -8.03 7.00 -5.69
CA TYR A 30 -8.16 5.55 -5.79
C TYR A 30 -8.54 4.94 -4.46
N MET A 31 -9.57 4.12 -4.43
CA MET A 31 -9.90 3.29 -3.27
C MET A 31 -9.52 1.87 -3.63
N TYR A 32 -8.52 1.31 -2.94
CA TYR A 32 -8.18 -0.09 -3.11
C TYR A 32 -9.35 -0.97 -2.67
N SER A 33 -9.59 -2.05 -3.39
CA SER A 33 -10.41 -3.17 -2.92
C SER A 33 -9.59 -4.11 -2.04
N GLN A 34 -10.28 -4.98 -1.30
CA GLN A 34 -9.61 -5.98 -0.46
C GLN A 34 -8.79 -6.96 -1.32
N ASP A 35 -9.33 -7.41 -2.45
CA ASP A 35 -8.66 -8.36 -3.35
C ASP A 35 -7.35 -7.78 -3.90
N GLU A 36 -7.36 -6.52 -4.33
CA GLU A 36 -6.16 -5.85 -4.84
C GLU A 36 -5.07 -5.66 -3.78
N LEU A 37 -5.45 -5.55 -2.51
CA LEU A 37 -4.50 -5.51 -1.40
C LEU A 37 -4.00 -6.91 -1.06
N GLN A 38 -4.85 -7.92 -1.15
CA GLN A 38 -4.51 -9.30 -0.88
C GLN A 38 -3.43 -9.83 -1.85
N GLU A 39 -3.43 -9.37 -3.10
CA GLU A 39 -2.37 -9.63 -4.08
C GLU A 39 -0.95 -9.25 -3.57
N TRP A 40 -0.84 -8.30 -2.64
CA TRP A 40 0.45 -7.85 -2.11
C TRP A 40 0.98 -8.71 -0.95
N ILE A 41 0.15 -9.58 -0.37
CA ILE A 41 0.55 -10.40 0.79
C ILE A 41 1.76 -11.29 0.48
N PRO A 42 1.81 -12.05 -0.64
CA PRO A 42 2.98 -12.86 -0.96
C PRO A 42 4.26 -12.04 -1.10
N ARG A 43 4.15 -10.86 -1.75
CA ARG A 43 5.28 -9.97 -1.97
C ARG A 43 5.81 -9.34 -0.69
N ILE A 44 4.94 -9.02 0.27
CA ILE A 44 5.37 -8.53 1.60
C ILE A 44 6.11 -9.61 2.38
N LYS A 45 5.66 -10.86 2.30
CA LYS A 45 6.37 -11.99 2.93
C LYS A 45 7.77 -12.13 2.36
N GLU A 46 7.92 -12.04 1.04
CA GLU A 46 9.22 -12.06 0.37
C GLU A 46 10.12 -10.89 0.81
N ILE A 47 9.59 -9.66 0.88
CA ILE A 47 10.35 -8.48 1.32
C ILE A 47 10.79 -8.64 2.78
N ASN A 48 9.92 -9.13 3.66
CA ASN A 48 10.24 -9.36 5.07
C ASN A 48 11.29 -10.46 5.26
N ASN A 49 11.35 -11.47 4.39
CA ASN A 49 12.41 -12.48 4.43
C ASN A 49 13.78 -11.91 4.07
N ASN A 50 13.82 -10.82 3.30
CA ASN A 50 15.04 -10.19 2.80
C ASN A 50 15.40 -8.87 3.51
N THR A 51 14.60 -8.43 4.49
CA THR A 51 14.77 -7.15 5.19
C THR A 51 14.48 -7.29 6.68
N LYS A 52 15.13 -6.48 7.51
CA LYS A 52 14.92 -6.48 8.97
C LYS A 52 13.62 -5.77 9.37
N LYS A 53 13.18 -4.80 8.55
CA LYS A 53 11.98 -4.00 8.79
C LYS A 53 11.43 -3.47 7.48
N SER A 54 10.12 -3.51 7.33
CA SER A 54 9.41 -2.95 6.18
C SER A 54 8.53 -1.78 6.61
N PHE A 55 8.53 -0.71 5.82
CA PHE A 55 7.61 0.41 5.99
C PHE A 55 6.64 0.49 4.81
N ILE A 56 5.36 0.66 5.09
CA ILE A 56 4.29 0.69 4.10
C ILE A 56 3.52 2.00 4.25
N TYR A 57 3.41 2.75 3.15
CA TYR A 57 2.72 4.04 3.11
C TYR A 57 1.64 4.07 2.04
N PHE A 58 0.47 4.59 2.37
CA PHE A 58 -0.63 4.84 1.44
C PHE A 58 -0.69 6.31 1.06
N ASN A 59 -0.52 6.61 -0.23
CA ASN A 59 -0.47 7.95 -0.81
C ASN A 59 -1.69 8.30 -1.67
N ASN A 60 -2.71 7.44 -1.71
CA ASN A 60 -4.02 7.70 -2.32
C ASN A 60 -4.89 8.60 -1.42
N HIS A 61 -4.36 9.77 -1.05
CA HIS A 61 -4.88 10.59 0.04
C HIS A 61 -6.21 11.31 -0.24
N TYR A 62 -6.66 11.35 -1.49
CA TYR A 62 -7.89 12.05 -1.83
C TYR A 62 -9.09 11.44 -1.09
N LYS A 63 -9.89 12.28 -0.42
CA LYS A 63 -11.08 11.89 0.36
C LYS A 63 -10.83 10.80 1.42
N ALA A 64 -9.70 10.88 2.15
CA ALA A 64 -9.35 9.94 3.23
C ALA A 64 -9.23 8.46 2.80
N LYS A 65 -9.14 8.18 1.49
CA LYS A 65 -9.02 6.81 0.96
C LYS A 65 -7.73 6.11 1.38
N ALA A 66 -6.65 6.87 1.58
CA ALA A 66 -5.39 6.35 2.11
C ALA A 66 -5.54 5.71 3.49
N ALA A 67 -6.21 6.38 4.44
CA ALA A 67 -6.42 5.85 5.79
C ALA A 67 -7.28 4.58 5.76
N LYS A 68 -8.37 4.57 4.99
CA LYS A 68 -9.23 3.39 4.85
C LYS A 68 -8.49 2.21 4.20
N SER A 69 -7.69 2.49 3.18
CA SER A 69 -6.86 1.46 2.52
C SER A 69 -5.80 0.89 3.46
N ALA A 70 -5.16 1.75 4.28
CA ALA A 70 -4.17 1.34 5.27
C ALA A 70 -4.77 0.45 6.37
N LEU A 71 -5.93 0.80 6.89
CA LEU A 71 -6.63 0.00 7.91
C LEU A 71 -7.03 -1.37 7.36
N MET A 72 -7.65 -1.41 6.17
CA MET A 72 -8.00 -2.66 5.50
C MET A 72 -6.76 -3.53 5.25
N PHE A 73 -5.65 -2.93 4.85
CA PHE A 73 -4.43 -3.69 4.63
C PHE A 73 -3.81 -4.20 5.92
N LEU A 74 -3.87 -3.43 7.00
CA LEU A 74 -3.42 -3.88 8.31
C LEU A 74 -4.20 -5.11 8.78
N ASP A 75 -5.52 -5.12 8.59
CA ASP A 75 -6.34 -6.28 8.94
C ASP A 75 -5.93 -7.52 8.13
N LEU A 76 -5.71 -7.36 6.82
CA LEU A 76 -5.19 -8.43 5.97
C LEU A 76 -3.80 -8.94 6.41
N LEU A 77 -2.89 -8.05 6.81
CA LEU A 77 -1.56 -8.41 7.31
C LEU A 77 -1.67 -9.23 8.61
N LYS A 78 -2.53 -8.80 9.54
CA LYS A 78 -2.80 -9.52 10.80
C LYS A 78 -3.40 -10.91 10.53
N SER A 79 -4.43 -10.98 9.69
CA SER A 79 -5.04 -12.27 9.28
C SER A 79 -4.06 -13.19 8.56
N SER A 80 -3.00 -12.63 7.96
CA SER A 80 -1.93 -13.38 7.29
C SER A 80 -0.74 -13.72 8.20
N ASN A 81 -0.86 -13.50 9.51
CA ASN A 81 0.18 -13.70 10.52
C ASN A 81 1.48 -12.91 10.27
N ILE A 82 1.36 -11.70 9.72
CA ILE A 82 2.49 -10.78 9.55
C ILE A 82 2.51 -9.80 10.71
N ALA A 83 3.63 -9.73 11.44
CA ALA A 83 3.78 -8.80 12.56
C ALA A 83 3.78 -7.35 12.06
N THR A 84 3.00 -6.49 12.72
CA THR A 84 2.81 -5.09 12.33
C THR A 84 2.86 -4.16 13.54
N SER A 85 3.39 -2.95 13.35
CA SER A 85 3.28 -1.84 14.30
C SER A 85 2.67 -0.64 13.57
N GLN A 86 1.73 0.05 14.22
CA GLN A 86 1.32 1.39 13.80
C GLN A 86 2.26 2.40 14.48
N ASN A 87 2.62 3.48 13.77
CA ASN A 87 3.32 4.63 14.31
C ASN A 87 2.39 5.85 14.25
#